data_AF-A0A2D6SUP4-F1
#
_entry.id   AF-A0A2D6SUP4-F1
#
_cell.length_a   1.000
_cell.length_b   1.000
_cell.length_c   1.000
_cell.angle_alpha   90.00
_cell.angle_beta   90.00
_cell.angle_gamma   90.00
#
_symmetry.space_group_name_H-M   'P 1'
#
loop_
_entity.id
_entity.type
_entity.pdbx_description
1 polymer ?
#
loop_
_entity_poly.entity_id
_entity_poly.type
_entity_poly.pdbx_seq_one_letter_code
_entity_poly.pdbx_strand_id
1 'polypeptide(L)'
;MEKQLLPKAELKPAYEQAVWLYVFRDFSKSEDDRAAERIALRFGLTSWPQHLLVDPQTLRVIGNTGRSVKSFLPAVARAGKRVRPTRSPKAADDVQAADKRAIELEQRGTVSRATEALRDDDIVVRFRALSIVAEKQPDVVSENASALLAVPNDPFRYEVCKVLAKTGNPEARPALETLVRNPKQSRNPNVLRINAVQALAACGNADSVKVIAPHAASGEYLNGLTGISIDALARISKRDAQAGPGARDVLIRAFPNPPTKPTATQQRYCTSLAKRVHAALQQLTGKKVDFPKIYDRAAQQKLIQAFRTVR
;
A
#
# COMPACT_ATOMS: atom_id res chain seq x y z
N MET A 1 5.58 20.26 -7.49
CA MET A 1 6.88 19.66 -7.84
C MET A 1 7.06 19.53 -9.34
N GLU A 2 6.16 18.85 -10.07
CA GLU A 2 6.23 18.72 -11.54
C GLU A 2 6.27 20.09 -12.25
N LYS A 3 5.54 21.08 -11.73
CA LYS A 3 5.55 22.48 -12.20
C LYS A 3 6.63 23.38 -11.56
N GLN A 4 7.49 22.83 -10.69
CA GLN A 4 8.42 23.62 -9.87
C GLN A 4 9.89 23.19 -9.98
N LEU A 5 10.17 21.90 -10.22
CA LEU A 5 11.53 21.36 -10.34
C LEU A 5 11.86 21.07 -11.80
N LEU A 6 11.08 20.21 -12.47
CA LEU A 6 11.37 19.76 -13.83
C LEU A 6 11.56 20.86 -14.89
N PRO A 7 10.76 21.96 -14.92
CA PRO A 7 10.91 22.97 -15.96
C PRO A 7 12.06 23.96 -15.69
N LYS A 8 12.81 23.83 -14.59
CA LYS A 8 13.86 24.79 -14.23
C LYS A 8 15.17 24.48 -14.96
N ALA A 9 15.61 25.40 -15.82
CA ALA A 9 16.86 25.30 -16.57
C ALA A 9 18.10 25.10 -15.67
N GLU A 10 18.10 25.66 -14.45
CA GLU A 10 19.19 25.54 -13.48
C GLU A 10 19.48 24.09 -13.03
N LEU A 11 18.55 23.16 -13.27
CA LEU A 11 18.71 21.74 -12.92
C LEU A 11 19.21 20.87 -14.09
N LYS A 12 19.34 21.41 -15.31
CA LYS A 12 19.74 20.65 -16.50
C LYS A 12 21.04 19.86 -16.31
N PRO A 13 22.13 20.41 -15.72
CA PRO A 13 23.36 19.66 -15.50
C PRO A 13 23.21 18.49 -14.51
N ALA A 14 22.22 18.55 -13.61
CA ALA A 14 21.92 17.49 -12.66
C ALA A 14 21.14 16.33 -13.31
N TYR A 15 20.41 16.58 -14.40
CA TYR A 15 19.60 15.56 -15.08
C TYR A 15 20.46 14.49 -15.75
N GLU A 16 21.66 14.85 -16.18
CA GLU A 16 22.62 13.91 -16.78
C GLU A 16 23.32 13.02 -15.73
N GLN A 17 23.21 13.36 -14.44
CA GLN A 17 23.93 12.70 -13.35
C GLN A 17 23.00 11.91 -12.41
N ALA A 18 21.69 11.96 -12.61
CA ALA A 18 20.70 11.34 -11.74
C ALA A 18 19.48 10.83 -12.52
N VAL A 19 19.05 9.61 -12.21
CA VAL A 19 17.80 9.05 -12.75
C VAL A 19 16.61 9.52 -11.91
N TRP A 20 15.60 10.06 -12.59
CA TRP A 20 14.35 10.55 -11.99
C TRP A 20 13.28 9.49 -12.17
N LEU A 21 12.61 9.08 -11.09
CA LEU A 21 11.47 8.18 -11.22
C LEU A 21 10.18 8.88 -10.78
N TYR A 22 9.38 9.28 -11.76
CA TYR A 22 8.04 9.79 -11.53
C TYR A 22 7.02 8.69 -11.81
N VAL A 23 6.49 8.08 -10.75
CA VAL A 23 5.53 6.98 -10.87
C VAL A 23 4.11 7.53 -10.88
N PHE A 24 3.68 8.03 -12.03
CA PHE A 24 2.26 8.33 -12.34
C PHE A 24 1.92 7.92 -13.80
N ARG A 25 2.65 6.94 -14.35
CA ARG A 25 2.35 6.37 -15.65
C ARG A 25 1.80 4.95 -15.51
N ASP A 26 0.84 4.65 -16.36
CA ASP A 26 0.46 3.29 -16.70
C ASP A 26 1.62 2.68 -17.48
N PHE A 27 2.25 1.64 -16.93
CA PHE A 27 3.45 1.03 -17.50
C PHE A 27 3.17 0.02 -18.63
N SER A 28 1.92 -0.13 -19.06
CA SER A 28 1.48 -1.23 -19.92
C SER A 28 1.66 -1.02 -21.43
N LYS A 29 2.14 0.15 -21.88
CA LYS A 29 1.99 0.58 -23.28
C LYS A 29 3.23 0.42 -24.15
N SER A 30 4.43 0.32 -23.56
CA SER A 30 5.69 0.24 -24.31
C SER A 30 6.77 -0.56 -23.57
N GLU A 31 7.80 -1.02 -24.28
CA GLU A 31 8.97 -1.67 -23.66
C GLU A 31 9.75 -0.71 -22.74
N ASP A 32 9.79 0.58 -23.08
CA ASP A 32 10.38 1.62 -22.22
C ASP A 32 9.62 1.74 -20.89
N ASP A 33 8.29 1.68 -20.94
CA ASP A 33 7.45 1.71 -19.75
C ASP A 33 7.68 0.45 -18.89
N ARG A 34 7.79 -0.74 -19.51
CA ARG A 34 8.12 -1.98 -18.78
C ARG A 34 9.51 -1.93 -18.16
N ALA A 35 10.50 -1.35 -18.85
CA ALA A 35 11.82 -1.12 -18.29
C ALA A 35 11.76 -0.18 -17.08
N ALA A 36 10.99 0.91 -17.18
CA ALA A 36 10.77 1.82 -16.06
C ALA A 36 10.05 1.14 -14.88
N GLU A 37 9.09 0.24 -15.13
CA GLU A 37 8.43 -0.56 -14.09
C GLU A 37 9.44 -1.46 -13.36
N ARG A 38 10.30 -2.18 -14.09
CA ARG A 38 11.34 -3.03 -13.47
C ARG A 38 12.25 -2.22 -12.56
N ILE A 39 12.64 -1.01 -12.98
CA ILE A 39 13.40 -0.07 -12.15
C ILE A 39 12.58 0.34 -10.91
N ALA A 40 11.29 0.68 -11.06
CA ALA A 40 10.40 1.04 -9.95
C ALA A 40 10.26 -0.09 -8.91
N LEU A 41 10.14 -1.33 -9.38
CA LEU A 41 10.05 -2.54 -8.57
C LEU A 41 11.32 -2.74 -7.73
N ARG A 42 12.52 -2.56 -8.30
CA ARG A 42 13.78 -2.62 -7.54
C ARG A 42 13.84 -1.61 -6.40
N PHE A 43 13.26 -0.44 -6.61
CA PHE A 43 13.16 0.58 -5.56
C PHE A 43 12.01 0.33 -4.57
N GLY A 44 11.11 -0.61 -4.83
CA GLY A 44 9.95 -0.85 -3.97
C GLY A 44 8.96 0.31 -3.99
N LEU A 45 8.76 0.93 -5.16
CA LEU A 45 7.88 2.07 -5.34
C LEU A 45 6.49 1.61 -5.79
N THR A 46 5.43 2.02 -5.10
CA THR A 46 4.06 1.57 -5.40
C THR A 46 3.25 2.58 -6.21
N SER A 47 3.15 3.83 -5.74
CA SER A 47 2.15 4.78 -6.28
C SER A 47 2.35 6.24 -5.85
N TRP A 48 3.35 6.52 -5.00
CA TRP A 48 3.64 7.87 -4.56
C TRP A 48 4.92 8.38 -5.21
N PRO A 49 4.95 9.61 -5.74
CA PRO A 49 6.17 10.19 -6.30
C PRO A 49 7.28 10.18 -5.26
N GLN A 50 8.41 9.56 -5.62
CA GLN A 50 9.63 9.60 -4.83
C GLN A 50 10.76 10.16 -5.67
N HIS A 51 11.58 11.00 -5.06
CA HIS A 51 12.80 11.47 -5.70
C HIS A 51 13.98 10.76 -5.06
N LEU A 52 14.59 9.89 -5.86
CA LEU A 52 15.78 9.15 -5.49
C LEU A 52 16.92 9.66 -6.35
N LEU A 53 18.11 9.76 -5.77
CA LEU A 53 19.34 9.83 -6.54
C LEU A 53 19.86 8.40 -6.62
N VAL A 54 20.10 7.97 -7.85
CA VAL A 54 20.42 6.59 -8.15
C VAL A 54 21.68 6.57 -9.02
N ASP A 55 22.58 5.65 -8.71
CA ASP A 55 23.65 5.25 -9.61
C ASP A 55 23.04 4.45 -10.79
N PRO A 56 23.15 4.94 -12.05
CA PRO A 56 22.48 4.32 -13.18
C PRO A 56 23.05 2.94 -13.54
N GLN A 57 24.27 2.60 -13.11
CA GLN A 57 24.89 1.31 -13.41
C GLN A 57 24.46 0.23 -12.42
N THR A 58 24.42 0.58 -11.13
CA THR A 58 24.14 -0.38 -10.06
C THR A 58 22.70 -0.33 -9.55
N LEU A 59 21.94 0.68 -9.98
CA LEU A 59 20.63 1.04 -9.43
C LEU A 59 20.65 1.24 -7.90
N ARG A 60 21.82 1.52 -7.30
CA ARG A 60 21.92 1.80 -5.87
C ARG A 60 21.42 3.20 -5.56
N VAL A 61 20.60 3.34 -4.52
CA VAL A 61 20.22 4.66 -4.00
C VAL A 61 21.44 5.32 -3.35
N ILE A 62 21.91 6.43 -3.93
CA ILE A 62 23.08 7.19 -3.48
C ILE A 62 22.70 8.44 -2.66
N GLY A 63 21.41 8.79 -2.64
CA GLY A 63 20.87 9.86 -1.81
C GLY A 63 19.38 10.11 -2.02
N ASN A 64 18.81 10.94 -1.15
CA ASN A 64 17.45 11.47 -1.27
C ASN A 64 17.53 12.98 -1.50
N THR A 65 16.71 13.50 -2.41
CA THR A 65 16.74 14.94 -2.78
C THR A 65 15.83 15.82 -1.93
N GLY A 66 14.98 15.19 -1.10
CA GLY A 66 13.94 15.88 -0.35
C GLY A 66 12.80 16.36 -1.25
N ARG A 67 11.97 17.27 -0.74
CA ARG A 67 10.75 17.76 -1.42
C ARG A 67 10.82 19.21 -1.89
N SER A 68 11.96 19.88 -1.72
CA SER A 68 12.13 21.31 -2.05
C SER A 68 13.32 21.52 -2.98
N VAL A 69 13.29 22.60 -3.78
CA VAL A 69 14.44 23.02 -4.59
C VAL A 69 15.67 23.27 -3.71
N LYS A 70 15.47 23.90 -2.55
CA LYS A 70 16.54 24.21 -1.57
C LYS A 70 17.26 22.96 -1.06
N SER A 71 16.55 21.84 -0.90
CA SER A 71 17.16 20.56 -0.50
C SER A 71 17.73 19.77 -1.68
N PHE A 72 17.21 20.00 -2.89
CA PHE A 72 17.50 19.22 -4.08
C PHE A 72 18.93 19.42 -4.59
N LEU A 73 19.32 20.66 -4.92
CA LEU A 73 20.64 20.98 -5.48
C LEU A 73 21.80 20.52 -4.57
N PRO A 74 21.77 20.78 -3.24
CA PRO A 74 22.79 20.26 -2.34
C PRO A 74 22.83 18.72 -2.28
N ALA A 75 21.69 18.04 -2.42
CA ALA A 75 21.65 16.58 -2.43
C ALA A 75 22.31 16.01 -3.69
N VAL A 76 22.05 16.59 -4.87
CA VAL A 76 22.73 16.22 -6.12
C VAL A 76 24.22 16.48 -6.00
N ALA A 77 24.63 17.68 -5.58
CA ALA A 77 26.06 18.01 -5.45
C ALA A 77 26.81 17.06 -4.49
N ARG A 78 26.17 16.64 -3.39
CA ARG A 78 26.72 15.62 -2.48
C ARG A 78 26.77 14.23 -3.11
N ALA A 79 25.73 13.86 -3.87
CA ALA A 79 25.66 12.57 -4.53
C ALA A 79 26.67 12.46 -5.68
N GLY A 80 26.82 13.48 -6.51
CA GLY A 80 27.82 13.52 -7.60
C GLY A 80 29.25 13.33 -7.09
N LYS A 81 29.57 13.80 -5.88
CA LYS A 81 30.85 13.51 -5.21
C LYS A 81 30.99 12.05 -4.72
N ARG A 82 29.87 11.34 -4.56
CA ARG A 82 29.79 9.94 -4.09
C ARG A 82 29.62 8.93 -5.22
N VAL A 83 29.16 9.35 -6.40
CA VAL A 83 29.19 8.54 -7.62
C VAL A 83 30.65 8.41 -8.04
N ARG A 84 31.35 7.47 -7.41
CA ARG A 84 32.56 6.93 -8.02
C ARG A 84 32.07 5.98 -9.12
N PRO A 85 32.59 6.06 -10.35
CA PRO A 85 32.29 5.04 -11.35
C PRO A 85 32.55 3.69 -10.70
N THR A 86 31.51 2.87 -10.60
CA THR A 86 31.65 1.52 -10.08
C THR A 86 32.61 0.80 -11.00
N ARG A 87 33.81 0.48 -10.51
CA ARG A 87 34.81 -0.28 -11.26
C ARG A 87 34.44 -1.77 -11.41
N SER A 88 33.19 -2.14 -11.11
CA SER A 88 32.73 -3.53 -11.21
C SER A 88 31.66 -3.62 -12.29
N PRO A 89 32.05 -3.95 -13.54
CA PRO A 89 31.13 -4.29 -14.64
C PRO A 89 30.06 -5.30 -14.22
N LYS A 90 30.46 -6.21 -13.33
CA LYS A 90 29.61 -7.25 -12.75
C LYS A 90 28.24 -6.75 -12.26
N ALA A 91 28.16 -5.59 -11.60
CA ALA A 91 26.88 -5.11 -11.08
C ALA A 91 25.89 -4.70 -12.18
N ALA A 92 26.38 -4.11 -13.27
CA ALA A 92 25.55 -3.78 -14.42
C ALA A 92 25.14 -5.05 -15.18
N ASP A 93 26.08 -5.99 -15.33
CA ASP A 93 25.83 -7.29 -15.95
C ASP A 93 24.79 -8.10 -15.14
N ASP A 94 24.84 -8.05 -13.81
CA ASP A 94 23.90 -8.72 -12.91
C ASP A 94 22.46 -8.18 -13.08
N VAL A 95 22.31 -6.85 -13.19
CA VAL A 95 20.99 -6.21 -13.45
C VAL A 95 20.44 -6.61 -14.81
N GLN A 96 21.27 -6.56 -15.86
CA GLN A 96 20.87 -6.98 -17.21
C GLN A 96 20.50 -8.46 -17.26
N ALA A 97 21.28 -9.31 -16.58
CA ALA A 97 20.99 -10.74 -16.47
C ALA A 97 19.67 -10.99 -15.75
N ALA A 98 19.38 -10.26 -14.67
CA ALA A 98 18.11 -10.34 -13.96
C ALA A 98 16.92 -9.88 -14.83
N ASP A 99 17.08 -8.79 -15.59
CA ASP A 99 16.07 -8.33 -16.53
C ASP A 99 15.75 -9.39 -17.59
N LYS A 100 16.78 -10.03 -18.16
CA LYS A 100 16.60 -11.13 -19.11
C LYS A 100 15.82 -12.30 -18.49
N ARG A 101 16.17 -12.70 -17.26
CA ARG A 101 15.45 -13.77 -16.53
C ARG A 101 13.98 -13.39 -16.28
N ALA A 102 13.72 -12.15 -15.85
CA ALA A 102 12.36 -11.66 -15.60
C ALA A 102 11.51 -11.65 -16.88
N ILE A 103 12.08 -11.19 -18.00
CA ILE A 103 11.42 -11.20 -19.31
C ILE A 103 11.13 -12.64 -19.76
N GLU A 104 12.07 -13.56 -19.58
CA GLU A 104 11.87 -14.97 -19.95
C GLU A 104 10.74 -15.61 -19.11
N LEU A 105 10.69 -15.34 -17.80
CA LEU A 105 9.59 -15.77 -16.94
C LEU A 105 8.25 -15.18 -17.40
N GLU A 106 8.21 -13.90 -17.74
CA GLU A 106 6.98 -13.24 -18.20
C GLU A 106 6.47 -13.85 -19.53
N GLN A 107 7.36 -14.17 -20.45
CA GLN A 107 7.00 -14.69 -21.77
C GLN A 107 6.68 -16.20 -21.76
N ARG A 108 7.41 -16.99 -20.96
CA ARG A 108 7.41 -18.46 -21.04
C ARG A 108 7.46 -19.16 -19.68
N GLY A 109 7.15 -18.45 -18.60
CA GLY A 109 7.18 -18.99 -17.25
C GLY A 109 6.13 -20.07 -17.02
N THR A 110 6.57 -21.21 -16.50
CA THR A 110 5.69 -22.23 -15.92
C THR A 110 5.55 -21.99 -14.42
N VAL A 111 4.53 -22.59 -13.79
CA VAL A 111 4.36 -22.46 -12.34
C VAL A 111 5.55 -23.03 -11.57
N SER A 112 6.10 -24.18 -11.99
CA SER A 112 7.28 -24.78 -11.35
C SER A 112 8.48 -23.83 -11.37
N ARG A 113 8.81 -23.28 -12.56
CA ARG A 113 9.92 -22.32 -12.72
C ARG A 113 9.67 -21.04 -11.91
N ALA A 114 8.43 -20.56 -11.89
CA ALA A 114 8.06 -19.38 -11.11
C ALA A 114 8.20 -19.64 -9.60
N THR A 115 7.77 -20.79 -9.10
CA THR A 115 7.92 -21.16 -7.68
C THR A 115 9.39 -21.23 -7.27
N GLU A 116 10.27 -21.80 -8.10
CA GLU A 116 11.72 -21.77 -7.88
C GLU A 116 12.27 -20.33 -7.84
N ALA A 117 11.85 -19.50 -8.81
CA ALA A 117 12.28 -18.12 -8.97
C ALA A 117 11.77 -17.16 -7.87
N LEU A 118 10.85 -17.57 -6.99
CA LEU A 118 10.51 -16.81 -5.77
C LEU A 118 11.71 -16.60 -4.84
N ARG A 119 12.75 -17.42 -5.01
CA ARG A 119 14.02 -17.38 -4.27
C ARG A 119 15.17 -16.67 -5.03
N ASP A 120 14.92 -16.12 -6.22
CA ASP A 120 15.95 -15.37 -6.98
C ASP A 120 16.45 -14.17 -6.14
N ASP A 121 17.72 -13.79 -6.32
CA ASP A 121 18.31 -12.67 -5.60
C ASP A 121 17.74 -11.31 -6.04
N ASP A 122 17.31 -11.19 -7.30
CA ASP A 122 16.75 -9.96 -7.85
C ASP A 122 15.23 -9.89 -7.66
N ILE A 123 14.77 -8.80 -7.03
CA ILE A 123 13.37 -8.60 -6.67
C ILE A 123 12.42 -8.51 -7.87
N VAL A 124 12.88 -8.11 -9.05
CA VAL A 124 12.06 -8.08 -10.27
C VAL A 124 11.73 -9.50 -10.72
N VAL A 125 12.74 -10.39 -10.73
CA VAL A 125 12.55 -11.81 -11.05
C VAL A 125 11.57 -12.44 -10.08
N ARG A 126 11.77 -12.20 -8.77
CA ARG A 126 10.85 -12.67 -7.73
C ARG A 126 9.43 -12.12 -7.91
N PHE A 127 9.28 -10.84 -8.23
CA PHE A 127 7.97 -10.22 -8.41
C PHE A 127 7.22 -10.84 -9.60
N ARG A 128 7.90 -11.06 -10.74
CA ARG A 128 7.30 -11.72 -11.90
C ARG A 128 6.92 -13.18 -11.59
N ALA A 129 7.81 -13.89 -10.89
CA ALA A 129 7.51 -15.21 -10.36
C ALA A 129 6.25 -15.20 -9.46
N LEU A 130 6.17 -14.26 -8.51
CA LEU A 130 5.01 -14.10 -7.64
C LEU A 130 3.73 -13.83 -8.42
N SER A 131 3.76 -12.96 -9.45
CA SER A 131 2.58 -12.70 -10.28
C SER A 131 2.07 -13.97 -10.96
N ILE A 132 2.96 -14.78 -11.53
CA ILE A 132 2.59 -16.04 -12.20
C ILE A 132 2.01 -17.04 -11.20
N VAL A 133 2.65 -17.22 -10.03
CA VAL A 133 2.17 -18.14 -9.00
C VAL A 133 0.85 -17.64 -8.41
N ALA A 134 0.72 -16.35 -8.13
CA ALA A 134 -0.50 -15.72 -7.61
C ALA A 134 -1.70 -15.91 -8.54
N GLU A 135 -1.48 -15.87 -9.86
CA GLU A 135 -2.53 -16.07 -10.85
C GLU A 135 -2.93 -17.55 -10.98
N LYS A 136 -1.95 -18.45 -11.04
CA LYS A 136 -2.19 -19.86 -11.40
C LYS A 136 -2.35 -20.79 -10.21
N GLN A 137 -1.69 -20.51 -9.09
CA GLN A 137 -1.69 -21.30 -7.86
C GLN A 137 -1.64 -20.38 -6.63
N PRO A 138 -2.71 -19.58 -6.38
CA PRO A 138 -2.74 -18.63 -5.26
C PRO A 138 -2.53 -19.29 -3.89
N ASP A 139 -2.87 -20.58 -3.74
CA ASP A 139 -2.67 -21.32 -2.49
C ASP A 139 -1.19 -21.46 -2.13
N VAL A 140 -0.30 -21.63 -3.11
CA VAL A 140 1.16 -21.68 -2.87
C VAL A 140 1.67 -20.36 -2.27
N VAL A 141 1.18 -19.23 -2.76
CA VAL A 141 1.49 -17.91 -2.18
C VAL A 141 0.93 -17.79 -0.77
N SER A 142 -0.29 -18.28 -0.59
CA SER A 142 -1.04 -18.22 0.66
C SER A 142 -0.37 -19.03 1.78
N GLU A 143 0.07 -20.26 1.49
CA GLU A 143 0.80 -21.15 2.40
C GLU A 143 2.17 -20.58 2.79
N ASN A 144 2.82 -19.86 1.87
CA ASN A 144 4.14 -19.26 2.09
C ASN A 144 4.08 -17.78 2.52
N ALA A 145 2.89 -17.27 2.85
CA ALA A 145 2.63 -15.85 3.03
C ALA A 145 3.54 -15.17 4.04
N SER A 146 3.82 -15.81 5.19
CA SER A 146 4.69 -15.24 6.22
C SER A 146 6.11 -14.94 5.70
N ALA A 147 6.70 -15.86 4.95
CA ALA A 147 8.02 -15.69 4.36
C ALA A 147 8.00 -14.63 3.23
N LEU A 148 6.95 -14.64 2.41
CA LEU A 148 6.80 -13.69 1.30
C LEU A 148 6.55 -12.25 1.80
N LEU A 149 5.75 -12.07 2.86
CA LEU A 149 5.51 -10.77 3.48
C LEU A 149 6.76 -10.21 4.19
N ALA A 150 7.72 -11.06 4.58
CA ALA A 150 8.97 -10.61 5.18
C ALA A 150 9.87 -9.86 4.18
N VAL A 151 9.74 -10.12 2.87
CA VAL A 151 10.54 -9.49 1.80
C VAL A 151 10.35 -7.96 1.82
N PRO A 152 11.40 -7.16 2.00
CA PRO A 152 11.30 -5.71 2.20
C PRO A 152 11.09 -4.92 0.90
N ASN A 153 10.01 -5.23 0.19
CA ASN A 153 9.62 -4.59 -1.05
C ASN A 153 8.11 -4.38 -1.09
N ASP A 154 7.67 -3.12 -1.16
CA ASP A 154 6.24 -2.78 -1.06
C ASP A 154 5.38 -3.36 -2.19
N PRO A 155 5.74 -3.25 -3.49
CA PRO A 155 5.02 -3.92 -4.57
C PRO A 155 4.89 -5.44 -4.36
N PHE A 156 5.97 -6.09 -3.93
CA PHE A 156 5.96 -7.52 -3.66
C PHE A 156 4.97 -7.87 -2.54
N ARG A 157 5.06 -7.20 -1.39
CA ARG A 157 4.14 -7.40 -0.26
C ARG A 157 2.69 -7.06 -0.63
N TYR A 158 2.49 -6.03 -1.45
CA TYR A 158 1.18 -5.66 -1.98
C TYR A 158 0.54 -6.81 -2.75
N GLU A 159 1.29 -7.46 -3.64
CA GLU A 159 0.78 -8.58 -4.43
C GLU A 159 0.44 -9.79 -3.54
N VAL A 160 1.26 -10.08 -2.52
CA VAL A 160 0.95 -11.12 -1.51
C VAL A 160 -0.34 -10.79 -0.75
N CYS A 161 -0.50 -9.54 -0.29
CA CYS A 161 -1.73 -9.09 0.37
C CYS A 161 -2.96 -9.25 -0.53
N LYS A 162 -2.84 -8.98 -1.84
CA LYS A 162 -3.93 -9.19 -2.81
C LYS A 162 -4.34 -10.66 -2.90
N VAL A 163 -3.38 -11.58 -2.92
CA VAL A 163 -3.68 -13.01 -2.92
C VAL A 163 -4.39 -13.40 -1.63
N LEU A 164 -3.86 -12.99 -0.48
CA LEU A 164 -4.45 -13.28 0.84
C LEU A 164 -5.86 -12.72 1.01
N ALA A 165 -6.15 -11.54 0.44
CA ALA A 165 -7.50 -10.99 0.43
C ALA A 165 -8.51 -11.84 -0.36
N LYS A 166 -8.03 -12.67 -1.30
CA LYS A 166 -8.85 -13.60 -2.08
C LYS A 166 -8.94 -14.98 -1.43
N THR A 167 -7.81 -15.54 -0.98
CA THR A 167 -7.75 -16.90 -0.41
C THR A 167 -8.27 -16.97 1.02
N GLY A 168 -8.11 -15.89 1.80
CA GLY A 168 -8.57 -15.81 3.17
C GLY A 168 -7.84 -16.72 4.15
N ASN A 169 -6.58 -17.09 3.88
CA ASN A 169 -5.82 -18.00 4.74
C ASN A 169 -5.61 -17.41 6.16
N PRO A 170 -6.18 -18.03 7.21
CA PRO A 170 -6.06 -17.54 8.57
C PRO A 170 -4.64 -17.64 9.15
N GLU A 171 -3.78 -18.53 8.64
CA GLU A 171 -2.40 -18.68 9.10
C GLU A 171 -1.54 -17.45 8.80
N ALA A 172 -1.89 -16.67 7.78
CA ALA A 172 -1.21 -15.42 7.44
C ALA A 172 -1.56 -14.25 8.40
N ARG A 173 -2.57 -14.40 9.27
CA ARG A 173 -3.06 -13.35 10.17
C ARG A 173 -1.94 -12.67 10.97
N PRO A 174 -1.04 -13.38 11.68
CA PRO A 174 -0.02 -12.73 12.51
C PRO A 174 0.94 -11.84 11.70
N ALA A 175 1.31 -12.26 10.49
CA ALA A 175 2.17 -11.49 9.59
C ALA A 175 1.46 -10.22 9.09
N LEU A 176 0.19 -10.34 8.69
CA LEU A 176 -0.64 -9.21 8.27
C LEU A 176 -0.85 -8.20 9.41
N GLU A 177 -1.17 -8.67 10.62
CA GLU A 177 -1.32 -7.79 11.78
C GLU A 177 -0.02 -7.05 12.12
N THR A 178 1.13 -7.72 11.95
CA THR A 178 2.44 -7.08 12.10
C THR A 178 2.64 -5.96 11.09
N LEU A 179 2.27 -6.18 9.83
CA LEU A 179 2.33 -5.13 8.80
C LEU A 179 1.38 -3.96 9.09
N VAL A 180 0.19 -4.21 9.64
CA VAL A 180 -0.73 -3.12 10.02
C VAL A 180 -0.13 -2.27 11.14
N ARG A 181 0.38 -2.90 12.21
CA ARG A 181 0.99 -2.18 13.34
C ARG A 181 2.26 -1.44 12.90
N ASN A 182 3.19 -2.16 12.26
CA ASN A 182 4.52 -1.69 11.98
C ASN A 182 5.05 -2.19 10.61
N PRO A 183 4.71 -1.51 9.51
CA PRO A 183 5.19 -1.82 8.16
C PRO A 183 6.67 -1.43 7.99
N LYS A 184 7.57 -2.10 8.72
CA LYS A 184 9.01 -1.83 8.69
C LYS A 184 9.55 -1.88 7.26
N GLN A 185 10.48 -0.98 6.94
CA GLN A 185 11.14 -0.85 5.63
C GLN A 185 10.19 -0.51 4.47
N SER A 186 8.92 -0.21 4.76
CA SER A 186 7.99 0.27 3.75
C SER A 186 8.33 1.71 3.37
N ARG A 187 8.38 1.97 2.06
CA ARG A 187 8.49 3.30 1.49
C ARG A 187 7.16 4.03 1.49
N ASN A 188 6.06 3.29 1.53
CA ASN A 188 4.71 3.81 1.63
C ASN A 188 3.88 3.05 2.67
N PRO A 189 4.13 3.28 3.97
CA PRO A 189 3.54 2.50 5.04
C PRO A 189 2.01 2.59 5.06
N ASN A 190 1.42 3.71 4.65
CA ASN A 190 -0.04 3.85 4.64
C ASN A 190 -0.70 2.98 3.55
N VAL A 191 -0.10 2.92 2.36
CA VAL A 191 -0.59 2.04 1.28
C VAL A 191 -0.40 0.58 1.66
N LEU A 192 0.74 0.20 2.26
CA LEU A 192 0.93 -1.18 2.69
C LEU A 192 -0.08 -1.58 3.78
N ARG A 193 -0.36 -0.69 4.75
CA ARG A 193 -1.42 -0.89 5.75
C ARG A 193 -2.80 -1.10 5.12
N ILE A 194 -3.17 -0.29 4.13
CA ILE A 194 -4.46 -0.43 3.43
C ILE A 194 -4.62 -1.85 2.90
N ASN A 195 -3.59 -2.37 2.23
CA ASN A 195 -3.63 -3.70 1.63
C ASN A 195 -3.60 -4.81 2.67
N ALA A 196 -2.80 -4.65 3.73
CA ALA A 196 -2.78 -5.60 4.84
C ALA A 196 -4.14 -5.65 5.56
N VAL A 197 -4.82 -4.51 5.75
CA VAL A 197 -6.17 -4.45 6.34
C VAL A 197 -7.20 -5.09 5.40
N GLN A 198 -7.12 -4.89 4.08
CA GLN A 198 -7.98 -5.58 3.12
C GLN A 198 -7.78 -7.11 3.19
N ALA A 199 -6.55 -7.57 3.30
CA ALA A 199 -6.24 -8.98 3.51
C ALA A 199 -6.77 -9.49 4.86
N LEU A 200 -6.61 -8.74 5.96
CA LEU A 200 -7.17 -9.10 7.27
C LEU A 200 -8.70 -9.16 7.26
N ALA A 201 -9.39 -8.45 6.36
CA ALA A 201 -10.83 -8.63 6.21
C ALA A 201 -11.21 -10.08 5.83
N ALA A 202 -10.31 -10.77 5.12
CA ALA A 202 -10.45 -12.16 4.68
C ALA A 202 -9.62 -13.15 5.52
N CYS A 203 -8.57 -12.75 6.23
CA CYS A 203 -7.75 -13.67 7.04
C CYS A 203 -8.01 -13.52 8.55
N GLY A 204 -8.51 -12.37 8.98
CA GLY A 204 -8.60 -11.97 10.38
C GLY A 204 -9.82 -12.51 11.12
N ASN A 205 -9.77 -12.35 12.43
CA ASN A 205 -10.77 -12.79 13.40
C ASN A 205 -11.00 -11.71 14.48
N ALA A 206 -11.65 -12.07 15.59
CA ALA A 206 -11.91 -11.17 16.71
C ALA A 206 -10.68 -10.43 17.25
N ASP A 207 -9.49 -11.05 17.27
CA ASP A 207 -8.27 -10.37 17.73
C ASP A 207 -7.81 -9.28 16.76
N SER A 208 -7.98 -9.53 15.46
CA SER A 208 -7.61 -8.56 14.41
C SER A 208 -8.40 -7.26 14.51
N VAL A 209 -9.58 -7.28 15.13
CA VAL A 209 -10.35 -6.05 15.46
C VAL A 209 -9.49 -5.08 16.28
N LYS A 210 -8.75 -5.56 17.29
CA LYS A 210 -7.91 -4.70 18.15
C LYS A 210 -6.80 -4.02 17.36
N VAL A 211 -6.31 -4.68 16.31
CA VAL A 211 -5.25 -4.17 15.43
C VAL A 211 -5.76 -3.12 14.47
N ILE A 212 -6.95 -3.33 13.93
CA ILE A 212 -7.60 -2.42 12.97
C ILE A 212 -8.23 -1.22 13.68
N ALA A 213 -8.61 -1.38 14.95
CA ALA A 213 -9.35 -0.39 15.74
C ALA A 213 -8.78 1.03 15.72
N PRO A 214 -7.47 1.27 15.94
CA PRO A 214 -6.92 2.63 15.97
C PRO A 214 -7.12 3.37 14.64
N HIS A 215 -7.11 2.65 13.52
CA HIS A 215 -7.27 3.23 12.19
C HIS A 215 -8.73 3.58 11.89
N ALA A 216 -9.67 2.68 12.20
CA ALA A 216 -11.10 2.92 12.03
C ALA A 216 -11.61 4.02 12.99
N ALA A 217 -11.28 3.93 14.29
CA ALA A 217 -11.78 4.83 15.32
C ALA A 217 -11.29 6.28 15.19
N SER A 218 -10.26 6.53 14.36
CA SER A 218 -9.77 7.88 14.07
C SER A 218 -10.85 8.79 13.46
N GLY A 219 -11.79 8.24 12.69
CA GLY A 219 -12.80 9.02 11.98
C GLY A 219 -12.22 9.98 10.93
N GLU A 220 -10.95 9.81 10.54
CA GLU A 220 -10.25 10.68 9.59
C GLU A 220 -10.79 10.47 8.16
N TYR A 221 -11.79 11.27 7.76
CA TYR A 221 -12.51 11.12 6.49
C TYR A 221 -11.71 11.46 5.22
N LEU A 222 -10.48 11.98 5.37
CA LEU A 222 -9.53 12.18 4.26
C LEU A 222 -8.50 11.05 4.17
N ASN A 223 -8.48 10.12 5.12
CA ASN A 223 -7.56 8.99 5.11
C ASN A 223 -8.26 7.73 4.56
N GLY A 224 -7.80 7.24 3.40
CA GLY A 224 -8.34 6.02 2.79
C GLY A 224 -8.26 4.79 3.71
N LEU A 225 -7.25 4.71 4.59
CA LEU A 225 -7.09 3.61 5.55
C LEU A 225 -8.26 3.54 6.53
N THR A 226 -8.82 4.67 6.95
CA THR A 226 -9.98 4.72 7.86
C THR A 226 -11.18 3.99 7.27
N GLY A 227 -11.54 4.35 6.03
CA GLY A 227 -12.68 3.73 5.34
C GLY A 227 -12.47 2.23 5.09
N ILE A 228 -11.27 1.84 4.67
CA ILE A 228 -10.91 0.42 4.47
C ILE A 228 -10.96 -0.37 5.80
N SER A 229 -10.53 0.24 6.90
CA SER A 229 -10.59 -0.36 8.24
C SER A 229 -12.04 -0.59 8.70
N ILE A 230 -12.94 0.36 8.45
CA ILE A 230 -14.38 0.21 8.73
C ILE A 230 -14.97 -1.00 7.99
N ASP A 231 -14.67 -1.13 6.69
CA ASP A 231 -15.15 -2.27 5.90
C ASP A 231 -14.58 -3.61 6.39
N ALA A 232 -13.29 -3.63 6.73
CA ALA A 232 -12.64 -4.83 7.24
C ALA A 232 -13.30 -5.30 8.54
N LEU A 233 -13.60 -4.39 9.47
CA LEU A 233 -14.30 -4.72 10.71
C LEU A 233 -15.69 -5.30 10.47
N ALA A 234 -16.45 -4.73 9.54
CA ALA A 234 -17.78 -5.25 9.18
C ALA A 234 -17.69 -6.66 8.57
N ARG A 235 -16.70 -6.91 7.71
CA ARG A 235 -16.48 -8.22 7.09
C ARG A 235 -16.03 -9.28 8.10
N ILE A 236 -15.07 -8.94 8.96
CA ILE A 236 -14.61 -9.84 10.04
C ILE A 236 -15.79 -10.21 10.93
N SER A 237 -16.59 -9.24 11.37
CA SER A 237 -17.71 -9.50 12.29
C SER A 237 -18.86 -10.28 11.67
N LYS A 238 -19.05 -10.18 10.34
CA LYS A 238 -20.02 -11.02 9.63
C LYS A 238 -19.61 -12.50 9.67
N ARG A 239 -18.31 -12.78 9.65
CA ARG A 239 -17.77 -14.14 9.58
C ARG A 239 -17.45 -14.73 10.95
N ASP A 240 -17.01 -13.90 11.88
CA ASP A 240 -16.65 -14.26 13.24
C ASP A 240 -17.54 -13.51 14.22
N ALA A 241 -18.53 -14.21 14.78
CA ALA A 241 -19.49 -13.64 15.71
C ALA A 241 -18.81 -13.06 16.97
N GLN A 242 -17.65 -13.60 17.39
CA GLN A 242 -16.92 -13.10 18.56
C GLN A 242 -16.31 -11.72 18.31
N ALA A 243 -16.10 -11.34 17.05
CA ALA A 243 -15.61 -10.01 16.68
C ALA A 243 -16.70 -8.93 16.80
N GLY A 244 -17.98 -9.31 16.81
CA GLY A 244 -19.12 -8.41 16.70
C GLY A 244 -19.16 -7.30 17.76
N PRO A 245 -19.11 -7.63 19.07
CA PRO A 245 -19.12 -6.62 20.13
C PRO A 245 -17.97 -5.61 20.00
N GLY A 246 -16.74 -6.11 19.80
CA GLY A 246 -15.56 -5.24 19.66
C GLY A 246 -15.62 -4.35 18.42
N ALA A 247 -16.06 -4.88 17.29
CA ALA A 247 -16.21 -4.11 16.06
C ALA A 247 -17.32 -3.06 16.18
N ARG A 248 -18.46 -3.38 16.82
CA ARG A 248 -19.54 -2.43 17.10
C ARG A 248 -19.02 -1.21 17.86
N ASP A 249 -18.27 -1.44 18.94
CA ASP A 249 -17.73 -0.36 19.78
C ASP A 249 -16.72 0.52 19.02
N VAL A 250 -15.90 -0.08 18.16
CA VAL A 250 -14.98 0.66 17.29
C VAL A 250 -15.75 1.48 16.26
N LEU A 251 -16.75 0.89 15.59
CA LEU A 251 -17.53 1.57 14.55
C LEU A 251 -18.36 2.73 15.13
N ILE A 252 -18.93 2.60 16.32
CA ILE A 252 -19.62 3.71 17.00
C ILE A 252 -18.67 4.90 17.21
N ARG A 253 -17.40 4.65 17.56
CA ARG A 253 -16.37 5.69 17.70
C ARG A 253 -15.85 6.22 16.37
N ALA A 254 -16.01 5.47 15.29
CA ALA A 254 -15.53 5.82 13.95
C ALA A 254 -16.40 6.86 13.22
N PHE A 255 -17.56 7.23 13.76
CA PHE A 255 -18.37 8.31 13.18
C PHE A 255 -17.54 9.62 13.13
N PRO A 256 -17.26 10.17 11.94
CA PRO A 256 -16.40 11.33 11.80
C PRO A 256 -17.03 12.57 12.43
N ASN A 257 -16.23 13.42 13.05
CA ASN A 257 -16.69 14.72 13.55
C ASN A 257 -16.98 15.65 12.36
N PRO A 258 -18.21 16.17 12.22
CA PRO A 258 -18.53 17.17 11.21
C PRO A 258 -17.65 18.42 11.39
N PRO A 259 -17.11 19.00 10.31
CA PRO A 259 -16.32 20.24 10.44
C PRO A 259 -17.22 21.40 10.87
N THR A 260 -16.68 22.36 11.62
CA THR A 260 -17.46 23.53 12.08
C THR A 260 -17.79 24.51 10.96
N LYS A 261 -16.89 24.63 9.97
CA LYS A 261 -17.04 25.47 8.77
C LYS A 261 -16.56 24.70 7.54
N PRO A 262 -17.29 23.66 7.10
CA PRO A 262 -16.82 22.79 6.03
C PRO A 262 -16.89 23.50 4.68
N THR A 263 -15.86 23.32 3.86
CA THR A 263 -16.08 23.45 2.41
C THR A 263 -17.06 22.35 1.95
N ALA A 264 -17.75 22.55 0.83
CA ALA A 264 -18.66 21.54 0.28
C ALA A 264 -17.97 20.18 0.08
N THR A 265 -16.70 20.19 -0.32
CA THR A 265 -15.86 19.00 -0.47
C THR A 265 -15.60 18.29 0.84
N GLN A 266 -15.25 19.02 1.91
CA GLN A 266 -15.05 18.42 3.24
C GLN A 266 -16.36 17.84 3.79
N GLN A 267 -17.48 18.56 3.65
CA GLN A 267 -18.79 18.07 4.07
C GLN A 267 -19.14 16.77 3.35
N ARG A 268 -18.89 16.68 2.04
CA ARG A 268 -19.12 15.48 1.23
C ARG A 268 -18.28 14.29 1.72
N TYR A 269 -16.98 14.47 1.94
CA TYR A 269 -16.12 13.38 2.42
C TYR A 269 -16.50 12.92 3.83
N CYS A 270 -16.74 13.86 4.75
CA CYS A 270 -17.21 13.55 6.10
C CYS A 270 -18.54 12.78 6.08
N THR A 271 -19.52 13.26 5.30
CA THR A 271 -20.82 12.59 5.15
C THR A 271 -20.68 11.20 4.52
N SER A 272 -19.81 11.04 3.53
CA SER A 272 -19.54 9.75 2.87
C SER A 272 -18.99 8.72 3.86
N LEU A 273 -17.98 9.10 4.67
CA LEU A 273 -17.44 8.22 5.69
C LEU A 273 -18.50 7.89 6.76
N ALA A 274 -19.29 8.87 7.20
CA ALA A 274 -20.38 8.64 8.16
C ALA A 274 -21.43 7.65 7.64
N LYS A 275 -21.81 7.74 6.36
CA LYS A 275 -22.72 6.78 5.70
C LYS A 275 -22.12 5.37 5.67
N ARG A 276 -20.81 5.25 5.46
CA ARG A 276 -20.09 3.97 5.49
C ARG A 276 -20.11 3.33 6.88
N VAL A 277 -19.80 4.11 7.93
CA VAL A 277 -19.89 3.67 9.34
C VAL A 277 -21.32 3.23 9.68
N HIS A 278 -22.30 4.04 9.28
CA HIS A 278 -23.71 3.74 9.48
C HIS A 278 -24.12 2.41 8.83
N ALA A 279 -23.78 2.20 7.55
CA ALA A 279 -24.09 0.96 6.84
C ALA A 279 -23.42 -0.26 7.50
N ALA A 280 -22.15 -0.14 7.91
CA ALA A 280 -21.44 -1.19 8.64
C ALA A 280 -22.14 -1.55 9.96
N LEU A 281 -22.58 -0.55 10.73
CA LEU A 281 -23.31 -0.76 11.98
C LEU A 281 -24.70 -1.38 11.77
N GLN A 282 -25.45 -0.97 10.74
CA GLN A 282 -26.73 -1.60 10.40
C GLN A 282 -26.54 -3.06 10.00
N GLN A 283 -25.55 -3.36 9.17
CA GLN A 283 -25.23 -4.73 8.78
C GLN A 283 -24.84 -5.59 9.99
N LEU A 284 -24.03 -5.05 10.90
CA LEU A 284 -23.55 -5.76 12.08
C LEU A 284 -24.64 -6.01 13.12
N THR A 285 -25.51 -5.03 13.34
CA THR A 285 -26.50 -5.07 14.44
C THR A 285 -27.90 -5.51 14.00
N GLY A 286 -28.17 -5.53 12.68
CA GLY A 286 -29.51 -5.71 12.12
C GLY A 286 -30.47 -4.54 12.40
N LYS A 287 -30.07 -3.53 13.18
CA LYS A 287 -30.91 -2.39 13.53
C LYS A 287 -31.00 -1.41 12.36
N LYS A 288 -32.24 -1.14 11.92
CA LYS A 288 -32.53 -0.09 10.95
C LYS A 288 -32.62 1.26 11.67
N VAL A 289 -31.78 2.19 11.25
CA VAL A 289 -31.73 3.59 11.72
C VAL A 289 -31.70 4.47 10.48
N ASP A 290 -32.48 5.53 10.43
CA ASP A 290 -32.45 6.43 9.28
C ASP A 290 -31.20 7.31 9.30
N PHE A 291 -30.53 7.42 8.15
CA PHE A 291 -29.42 8.36 8.00
C PHE A 291 -29.97 9.79 7.78
N PRO A 292 -29.50 10.79 8.53
CA PRO A 292 -30.05 12.15 8.45
C PRO A 292 -29.71 12.82 7.10
N LYS A 293 -30.61 13.70 6.64
CA LYS A 293 -30.40 14.48 5.40
C LYS A 293 -29.14 15.36 5.47
N ILE A 294 -28.89 15.96 6.64
CA ILE A 294 -27.71 16.78 6.94
C ILE A 294 -26.92 16.07 8.03
N TYR A 295 -25.63 15.85 7.79
CA TYR A 295 -24.72 15.28 8.77
C TYR A 295 -23.99 16.39 9.54
N ASP A 296 -24.64 16.89 10.59
CA ASP A 296 -24.10 17.83 11.56
C ASP A 296 -23.79 17.16 12.91
N ARG A 297 -23.37 17.95 13.91
CA ARG A 297 -22.98 17.41 15.23
C ARG A 297 -24.15 16.75 15.95
N ALA A 298 -25.36 17.30 15.84
CA ALA A 298 -26.54 16.74 16.49
C ALA A 298 -26.94 15.40 15.84
N ALA A 299 -26.91 15.34 14.51
CA ALA A 299 -27.08 14.14 13.71
C ALA A 299 -26.07 13.04 14.09
N GLN A 300 -24.79 13.38 14.20
CA GLN A 300 -23.74 12.44 14.64
C GLN A 300 -24.07 11.85 16.02
N GLN A 301 -24.41 12.68 17.01
CA GLN A 301 -24.73 12.20 18.36
C GLN A 301 -25.98 11.31 18.38
N LYS A 302 -27.02 11.64 17.61
CA LYS A 302 -28.22 10.81 17.47
C LYS A 302 -27.89 9.43 16.92
N LEU A 303 -27.07 9.35 15.87
CA LEU A 303 -26.64 8.07 15.30
C LEU A 303 -25.82 7.24 16.31
N ILE A 304 -24.85 7.86 16.99
CA ILE A 304 -24.05 7.20 18.04
C ILE A 304 -24.96 6.62 19.12
N GLN A 305 -25.89 7.42 19.64
CA GLN A 305 -26.81 6.98 20.69
C GLN A 305 -27.72 5.84 20.21
N ALA A 306 -28.22 5.92 18.98
CA ALA A 306 -29.08 4.88 18.41
C ALA A 306 -28.38 3.51 18.34
N PHE A 307 -27.09 3.45 18.01
CA PHE A 307 -26.36 2.17 17.96
C PHE A 307 -25.82 1.70 19.32
N ARG A 308 -25.64 2.61 20.29
CA ARG A 308 -25.25 2.24 21.67
C ARG A 308 -26.32 1.46 22.42
N THR A 309 -27.60 1.70 22.12
CA THR A 309 -28.71 1.08 22.87
C THR A 309 -29.07 -0.32 22.36
N VAL A 310 -28.32 -0.86 21.39
CA VAL A 310 -28.51 -2.24 20.91
C VAL A 310 -27.87 -3.18 21.93
N ARG A 311 -28.68 -4.06 22.52
CA ARG A 311 -28.18 -5.16 23.36
C ARG A 311 -27.50 -6.17 22.45
#